data_AF-A0A8J7YGU0-F1
#
_entry.id   AF-A0A8J7YGU0-F1
#
_cell.length_a   1.000
_cell.length_b   1.000
_cell.length_c   1.000
_cell.angle_alpha   90.00
_cell.angle_beta   90.00
_cell.angle_gamma   90.00
#
_symmetry.space_group_name_H-M   'P 1'
#
loop_
_entity.id
_entity.type
_entity.pdbx_description
1 polymer ?
#
loop_
_entity_poly.entity_id
_entity_poly.type
_entity_poly.pdbx_seq_one_letter_code
_entity_poly.pdbx_strand_id
1 'polypeptide(L)'
;MFSEKLESIPNQNLKGLETYLNKARERGQKYVRHDLAAREADIPETHVLTAFTFLCDEDILQAKLKVRCPNCASSHGGVFEKQSNVPDEVERCMCGEEFSMGKKANWEVVYEIPEGGVDFFLSFDESLKVFSEQAYDVSKSYLEKKYRQLEEMENASYRGQLFDHFIGILFIQIEGVHAISRYPHAKRGEIDVLVNLAEAPDWLFRTLGHATLVENKWQKEPAELSDFDSFESKVNEIDRMHGVKQAFFISMNGFKSSYDDVLDNDDAPRIIGFTREEVEEMVSNGSAESVLRRESFP
;
A
#
# COMPACT_ATOMS: atom_id res chain seq x y z
N MET A 1 6.38 -11.39 11.96
CA MET A 1 6.99 -12.60 11.40
C MET A 1 7.67 -12.17 10.11
N PHE A 2 9.01 -12.23 10.05
CA PHE A 2 9.77 -11.75 8.89
C PHE A 2 9.67 -12.79 7.77
N SER A 3 9.88 -12.41 6.49
CA SER A 3 9.91 -13.44 5.45
C SER A 3 11.02 -14.46 5.75
N GLU A 4 10.81 -15.74 5.44
CA GLU A 4 11.80 -16.82 5.69
C GLU A 4 13.22 -16.46 5.22
N LYS A 5 13.36 -15.60 4.20
CA LYS A 5 14.65 -15.08 3.72
C LYS A 5 15.32 -14.08 4.67
N LEU A 6 14.56 -13.21 5.34
CA LEU A 6 15.07 -12.29 6.34
C LEU A 6 15.45 -13.01 7.64
N GLU A 7 14.69 -14.05 8.02
CA GLU A 7 14.98 -14.84 9.22
C GLU A 7 16.32 -15.57 9.14
N SER A 8 16.86 -15.75 7.93
CA SER A 8 18.21 -16.28 7.71
C SER A 8 19.34 -15.29 8.06
N ILE A 9 19.03 -14.00 8.25
CA ILE A 9 19.99 -12.97 8.65
C ILE A 9 20.00 -12.88 10.20
N PRO A 10 21.15 -12.96 10.87
CA PRO A 10 21.21 -12.83 12.33
C PRO A 10 20.59 -11.52 12.83
N ASN A 11 19.68 -11.56 13.82
CA ASN A 11 18.94 -10.38 14.31
C ASN A 11 19.83 -9.18 14.71
N GLN A 12 21.01 -9.44 15.27
CA GLN A 12 21.97 -8.39 15.63
C GLN A 12 22.46 -7.58 14.39
N ASN A 13 22.50 -8.23 13.23
CA ASN A 13 22.89 -7.64 11.96
C ASN A 13 21.80 -6.73 11.39
N LEU A 14 20.53 -7.11 11.57
CA LEU A 14 19.39 -6.28 11.17
C LEU A 14 19.30 -4.99 12.01
N LYS A 15 19.58 -5.06 13.32
CA LYS A 15 19.61 -3.88 14.19
C LYS A 15 20.71 -2.88 13.81
N GLY A 16 21.87 -3.37 13.38
CA GLY A 16 22.95 -2.52 12.85
C GLY A 16 22.51 -1.78 11.58
N LEU A 17 21.87 -2.51 10.66
CA LEU A 17 21.34 -1.95 9.41
C LEU A 17 20.21 -0.94 9.65
N GLU A 18 19.29 -1.24 10.55
CA GLU A 18 18.23 -0.34 10.99
C GLU A 18 18.79 0.96 11.55
N THR A 19 19.79 0.85 12.44
CA THR A 19 20.47 2.02 13.02
C THR A 19 21.12 2.88 11.94
N TYR A 20 21.74 2.26 10.92
CA TYR A 20 22.32 2.98 9.80
C TYR A 20 21.25 3.73 9.00
N LEU A 21 20.14 3.06 8.63
CA LEU A 21 19.07 3.64 7.84
C LEU A 21 18.37 4.79 8.58
N ASN A 22 18.12 4.64 9.88
CA ASN A 22 17.56 5.71 10.72
C ASN A 22 18.49 6.92 10.81
N LYS A 23 19.80 6.70 11.00
CA LYS A 23 20.78 7.81 10.98
C LYS A 23 20.86 8.50 9.62
N ALA A 24 20.76 7.75 8.52
CA ALA A 24 20.73 8.32 7.17
C ALA A 24 19.49 9.23 7.02
N ARG A 25 18.31 8.75 7.45
CA ARG A 25 17.07 9.52 7.47
C ARG A 25 17.19 10.80 8.32
N GLU A 26 17.68 10.70 9.55
CA GLU A 26 17.89 11.84 10.46
C GLU A 26 18.81 12.92 9.88
N ARG A 27 19.78 12.53 9.05
CA ARG A 27 20.70 13.44 8.36
C ARG A 27 20.11 14.06 7.09
N GLY A 28 18.86 13.73 6.73
CA GLY A 28 18.26 14.15 5.46
C GLY A 28 18.90 13.49 4.24
N GLN A 29 19.56 12.33 4.41
CA GLN A 29 20.16 11.61 3.31
C GLN A 29 19.06 10.93 2.48
N LYS A 30 18.84 11.42 1.26
CA LYS A 30 17.78 10.91 0.37
C LYS A 30 18.07 9.52 -0.20
N TYR A 31 19.34 9.18 -0.44
CA TYR A 31 19.74 7.92 -1.08
C TYR A 31 20.84 7.22 -0.29
N VAL A 32 20.72 5.90 -0.12
CA VAL A 32 21.74 5.03 0.48
C VAL A 32 22.27 4.01 -0.54
N ARG A 33 23.48 3.49 -0.28
CA ARG A 33 24.09 2.43 -1.08
C ARG A 33 24.26 1.19 -0.22
N HIS A 34 24.08 0.02 -0.81
CA HIS A 34 24.17 -1.26 -0.11
C HIS A 34 25.59 -1.55 0.40
N ASP A 35 26.64 -1.19 -0.36
CA ASP A 35 28.03 -1.40 0.03
C ASP A 35 28.44 -0.52 1.23
N LEU A 36 28.01 0.74 1.24
CA LEU A 36 28.20 1.63 2.38
C LEU A 36 27.41 1.14 3.60
N ALA A 37 26.15 0.75 3.41
CA ALA A 37 25.33 0.20 4.48
C ALA A 37 25.95 -1.07 5.08
N ALA A 38 26.50 -1.96 4.26
CA ALA A 38 27.19 -3.18 4.69
C ALA A 38 28.40 -2.87 5.56
N ARG A 39 29.22 -1.90 5.13
CA ARG A 39 30.39 -1.46 5.89
C ARG A 39 30.02 -0.81 7.22
N GLU A 40 29.03 0.08 7.22
CA GLU A 40 28.64 0.83 8.43
C GLU A 40 27.87 -0.04 9.44
N ALA A 41 27.10 -1.02 8.96
CA ALA A 41 26.38 -1.97 9.79
C ALA A 41 27.23 -3.19 10.20
N ASP A 42 28.46 -3.31 9.69
CA ASP A 42 29.40 -4.43 9.92
C ASP A 42 28.81 -5.80 9.55
N ILE A 43 28.17 -5.89 8.38
CA ILE A 43 27.50 -7.12 7.91
C ILE A 43 27.85 -7.41 6.44
N PRO A 44 27.80 -8.69 6.01
CA PRO A 44 28.08 -9.04 4.62
C PRO A 44 27.16 -8.29 3.65
N GLU A 45 27.73 -7.84 2.53
CA GLU A 45 27.00 -7.11 1.49
C GLU A 45 25.81 -7.90 0.93
N THR A 46 25.94 -9.23 0.84
CA THR A 46 24.86 -10.14 0.45
C THR A 46 23.66 -10.11 1.40
N HIS A 47 23.90 -9.89 2.70
CA HIS A 47 22.83 -9.76 3.69
C HIS A 47 22.13 -8.40 3.56
N VAL A 48 22.89 -7.32 3.33
CA VAL A 48 22.29 -6.00 3.04
C VAL A 48 21.46 -6.04 1.77
N LEU A 49 21.96 -6.66 0.70
CA LEU A 49 21.21 -6.79 -0.55
C LEU A 49 19.91 -7.58 -0.32
N THR A 50 19.95 -8.67 0.45
CA THR A 50 18.75 -9.41 0.82
C THR A 50 17.77 -8.54 1.62
N ALA A 51 18.26 -7.81 2.62
CA ALA A 51 17.43 -6.92 3.44
C ALA A 51 16.84 -5.78 2.61
N PHE A 52 17.64 -5.08 1.80
CA PHE A 52 17.17 -3.99 0.94
C PHE A 52 16.20 -4.48 -0.13
N THR A 53 16.40 -5.68 -0.67
CA THR A 53 15.42 -6.30 -1.57
C THR A 53 14.10 -6.49 -0.85
N PHE A 54 14.11 -7.02 0.38
CA PHE A 54 12.90 -7.12 1.19
C PHE A 54 12.26 -5.75 1.45
N LEU A 55 13.05 -4.73 1.81
CA LEU A 55 12.53 -3.38 2.03
C LEU A 55 11.93 -2.76 0.76
N CYS A 56 12.47 -3.09 -0.42
CA CYS A 56 11.87 -2.69 -1.69
C CYS A 56 10.58 -3.46 -1.97
N ASP A 57 10.54 -4.77 -1.70
CA ASP A 57 9.33 -5.58 -1.83
C ASP A 57 8.21 -5.14 -0.87
N GLU A 58 8.59 -4.51 0.24
CA GLU A 58 7.67 -3.92 1.23
C GLU A 58 7.36 -2.43 0.97
N ASP A 59 7.82 -1.86 -0.16
CA ASP A 59 7.70 -0.43 -0.53
C ASP A 59 8.23 0.55 0.54
N ILE A 60 9.12 0.09 1.42
CA ILE A 60 9.81 0.91 2.43
C ILE A 60 11.02 1.62 1.82
N LEU A 61 11.67 1.01 0.82
CA LEU A 61 12.75 1.61 0.04
C LEU A 61 12.39 1.55 -1.44
N GLN A 62 12.90 2.48 -2.24
CA GLN A 62 12.79 2.41 -3.69
C GLN A 62 14.17 2.26 -4.32
N ALA A 63 14.39 1.17 -5.06
CA ALA A 63 15.60 1.01 -5.85
C ALA A 63 15.57 1.95 -7.07
N LYS A 64 16.62 2.75 -7.23
CA LYS A 64 16.80 3.68 -8.34
C LYS A 64 18.20 3.50 -8.97
N LEU A 65 18.35 3.96 -10.20
CA LEU A 65 19.59 3.98 -10.95
C LEU A 65 20.20 5.38 -10.93
N LYS A 66 21.41 5.48 -10.40
CA LYS A 66 22.18 6.71 -10.41
C LYS A 66 23.31 6.60 -11.44
N VAL A 67 23.35 7.52 -12.39
CA VAL A 67 24.40 7.54 -13.42
C VAL A 67 25.65 8.25 -12.88
N ARG A 68 26.82 7.65 -13.10
CA ARG A 68 28.11 8.17 -12.67
C ARG A 68 29.10 8.24 -13.81
N CYS A 69 29.96 9.25 -13.76
CA CYS A 69 31.12 9.32 -14.64
C CYS A 69 32.08 8.14 -14.34
N PRO A 70 32.52 7.37 -15.34
CA PRO A 70 33.42 6.23 -15.12
C PRO A 70 34.81 6.63 -14.63
N ASN A 71 35.24 7.87 -14.88
CA ASN A 71 36.56 8.35 -14.49
C ASN A 71 36.57 8.90 -13.05
N CYS A 72 35.67 9.83 -12.70
CA CYS A 72 35.70 10.52 -11.41
C CYS A 72 34.54 10.17 -10.46
N ALA A 73 33.64 9.25 -10.85
CA ALA A 73 32.47 8.82 -10.09
C ALA A 73 31.48 9.94 -9.68
N SER A 74 31.62 11.14 -10.27
CA SER A 74 30.66 12.24 -10.11
C SER A 74 29.29 11.83 -10.64
N SER A 75 28.23 12.34 -10.02
CA SER A 75 26.85 12.03 -10.40
C SER A 75 26.43 12.87 -11.61
N HIS A 76 25.84 12.23 -12.61
CA HIS A 76 25.42 12.85 -13.87
C HIS A 76 24.01 12.43 -14.23
N GLY A 77 23.29 13.24 -15.00
CA GLY A 77 21.96 12.90 -15.50
C GLY A 77 20.82 12.72 -14.48
N GLY A 78 21.10 12.69 -13.18
CA GLY A 78 20.11 12.50 -12.13
C GLY A 78 19.99 11.06 -11.61
N VAL A 79 18.84 10.76 -11.03
CA VAL A 79 18.48 9.45 -10.47
C VAL A 79 17.20 8.98 -11.16
N PHE A 80 17.23 7.77 -11.70
CA PHE A 80 16.19 7.23 -12.58
C PHE A 80 15.53 6.01 -11.96
N GLU A 81 14.25 5.79 -12.24
CA GLU A 81 13.52 4.66 -11.66
C GLU A 81 13.84 3.32 -12.33
N LYS A 82 13.92 3.34 -13.66
CA LYS A 82 14.13 2.12 -14.47
C LYS A 82 15.22 2.35 -15.49
N GLN A 83 15.80 1.25 -15.97
CA GLN A 83 16.81 1.27 -17.04
C GLN A 83 16.30 2.02 -18.28
N SER A 84 15.03 1.87 -18.65
CA SER A 84 14.43 2.53 -19.82
C SER A 84 14.30 4.05 -19.67
N ASN A 85 14.38 4.58 -18.44
CA ASN A 85 14.33 6.01 -18.19
C ASN A 85 15.70 6.68 -18.31
N VAL A 86 16.78 5.91 -18.35
CA VAL A 86 18.13 6.45 -18.52
C VAL A 86 18.32 6.87 -19.98
N PRO A 87 18.58 8.16 -20.27
CA PRO A 87 18.80 8.64 -21.64
C PRO A 87 19.96 7.88 -22.31
N ASP A 88 19.78 7.53 -23.59
CA ASP A 88 20.86 6.99 -24.41
C ASP A 88 21.64 8.13 -25.09
N GLU A 89 22.19 9.01 -24.26
CA GLU A 89 22.93 10.20 -24.68
C GLU A 89 24.38 10.13 -24.19
N VAL A 90 25.26 10.88 -24.85
CA VAL A 90 26.65 11.04 -24.42
C VAL A 90 26.75 12.30 -23.58
N GLU A 91 27.25 12.16 -22.35
CA GLU A 91 27.48 13.27 -21.45
C GLU A 91 28.97 13.51 -21.24
N ARG A 92 29.35 14.78 -21.14
CA ARG A 92 30.72 15.19 -20.86
C ARG A 92 30.86 15.63 -19.41
N CYS A 93 31.65 14.90 -18.65
CA CYS A 93 31.96 15.23 -17.26
C CYS A 93 32.93 16.43 -17.17
N MET A 94 32.86 17.17 -16.06
CA MET A 94 33.84 18.21 -15.73
C MET A 94 35.28 17.69 -15.60
N CYS A 95 35.49 16.39 -15.39
CA CYS A 95 36.82 15.79 -15.41
C CYS A 95 37.40 15.61 -16.84
N GLY A 96 36.63 15.97 -17.87
CA GLY A 96 37.01 15.86 -19.27
C GLY A 96 36.56 14.58 -19.96
N GLU A 97 36.07 13.59 -19.21
CA GLU A 97 35.59 12.31 -19.74
C GLU A 97 34.24 12.45 -20.46
N GLU A 98 34.15 11.86 -21.65
CA GLU A 98 32.89 11.72 -22.39
C GLU A 98 32.41 10.26 -22.30
N PHE A 99 31.18 10.05 -21.86
CA PHE A 99 30.65 8.71 -21.65
C PHE A 99 29.17 8.62 -22.01
N SER A 100 28.74 7.44 -22.47
CA SER A 100 27.32 7.16 -22.72
C SER A 100 26.61 6.93 -21.38
N MET A 101 25.56 7.70 -21.14
CA MET A 101 24.67 7.50 -20.01
C MET A 101 23.95 6.16 -20.09
N GLY A 102 23.59 5.67 -21.29
CA GLY A 102 22.93 4.38 -21.50
C GLY A 102 23.80 3.15 -21.19
N LYS A 103 25.10 3.32 -20.95
CA LYS A 103 26.02 2.21 -20.68
C LYS A 103 25.92 1.73 -19.22
N LYS A 104 25.45 0.49 -19.02
CA LYS A 104 25.30 -0.16 -17.70
C LYS A 104 26.49 -0.04 -16.75
N ALA A 105 27.72 -0.05 -17.27
CA ALA A 105 28.93 0.09 -16.45
C ALA A 105 29.02 1.46 -15.73
N ASN A 106 28.24 2.45 -16.17
CA ASN A 106 28.18 3.79 -15.62
C ASN A 106 27.03 3.95 -14.62
N TRP A 107 26.32 2.87 -14.28
CA TRP A 107 25.16 2.91 -13.38
C TRP A 107 25.53 2.36 -12.01
N GLU A 108 24.93 2.97 -11.00
CA GLU A 108 24.98 2.50 -9.62
C GLU A 108 23.54 2.36 -9.11
N VAL A 109 23.23 1.22 -8.49
CA VAL A 109 21.96 1.05 -7.80
C VAL A 109 22.04 1.76 -6.46
N VAL A 110 21.12 2.70 -6.25
CA VAL A 110 20.94 3.42 -4.98
C VAL A 110 19.52 3.17 -4.48
N TYR A 111 19.32 3.25 -3.17
CA TYR A 111 18.03 3.02 -2.53
C TYR A 111 17.56 4.33 -1.93
N GLU A 112 16.41 4.82 -2.41
CA GLU A 112 15.77 6.02 -1.90
C GLU A 112 15.06 5.72 -0.59
N ILE A 113 15.31 6.57 0.41
CA ILE A 113 14.55 6.57 1.66
C ILE A 113 13.35 7.50 1.42
N PRO A 114 12.11 6.98 1.37
CA PRO A 114 10.94 7.81 1.15
C PRO A 114 10.76 8.85 2.26
N GLU A 115 10.16 9.99 1.91
CA GLU A 115 9.82 11.04 2.85
C GLU A 115 8.65 10.55 3.72
N GLY A 116 8.94 10.09 4.94
CA GLY A 116 7.93 9.53 5.84
C GLY A 116 8.54 8.89 7.09
N GLY A 117 7.74 8.80 8.16
CA GLY A 117 8.15 8.24 9.45
C GLY A 117 8.08 6.72 9.54
N VAL A 118 7.95 6.00 8.42
CA VAL A 118 7.75 4.55 8.39
C VAL A 118 9.00 3.81 8.87
N ASP A 119 8.88 2.94 9.87
CA ASP A 119 10.03 2.16 10.36
C ASP A 119 10.49 1.12 9.32
N PHE A 120 11.79 0.82 9.31
CA PHE A 120 12.36 -0.04 8.27
C PHE A 120 12.00 -1.52 8.42
N PHE A 121 11.77 -2.03 9.62
CA PHE A 121 11.56 -3.46 9.84
C PHE A 121 10.24 -3.74 10.56
N LEU A 122 9.16 -3.18 10.04
CA LEU A 122 7.80 -3.42 10.54
C LEU A 122 7.42 -4.90 10.44
N SER A 123 6.68 -5.39 11.42
CA SER A 123 5.98 -6.66 11.30
C SER A 123 4.88 -6.58 10.24
N PHE A 124 4.36 -7.74 9.82
CA PHE A 124 3.24 -7.80 8.87
C PHE A 124 2.03 -6.94 9.32
N ASP A 125 1.62 -7.08 10.58
CA ASP A 125 0.48 -6.36 11.13
C ASP A 125 0.75 -4.87 11.31
N GLU A 126 1.97 -4.48 11.70
CA GLU A 126 2.35 -3.07 11.78
C GLU A 126 2.39 -2.43 10.39
N SER A 127 2.90 -3.16 9.39
CA SER A 127 2.95 -2.66 8.00
C SER A 127 1.56 -2.33 7.48
N LEU A 128 0.57 -3.21 7.67
CA LEU A 128 -0.80 -2.96 7.24
C LEU A 128 -1.42 -1.75 7.96
N LYS A 129 -1.22 -1.64 9.28
CA LYS A 129 -1.76 -0.53 10.08
C LYS A 129 -1.19 0.81 9.65
N VAL A 130 0.13 0.92 9.57
CA VAL A 130 0.81 2.16 9.19
C VAL A 130 0.46 2.54 7.75
N PHE A 131 0.42 1.56 6.84
CA PHE A 131 0.22 1.84 5.42
C PHE A 131 -1.22 2.26 5.14
N SER A 132 -2.20 1.70 5.86
CA SER A 132 -3.62 2.02 5.66
C SER A 132 -3.98 3.49 5.85
N GLU A 133 -3.12 4.27 6.51
CA GLU A 133 -3.34 5.70 6.75
C GLU A 133 -2.41 6.61 5.92
N GLN A 134 -1.28 6.10 5.42
CA GLN A 134 -0.16 6.95 4.99
C GLN A 134 0.53 6.52 3.69
N ALA A 135 0.30 5.29 3.20
CA ALA A 135 1.05 4.77 2.05
C ALA A 135 0.28 4.92 0.73
N TYR A 136 0.68 5.91 -0.06
CA TYR A 136 0.25 6.10 -1.44
C TYR A 136 1.22 5.41 -2.40
N ASP A 137 0.73 5.03 -3.59
CA ASP A 137 1.49 4.40 -4.67
C ASP A 137 2.27 3.14 -4.27
N VAL A 138 1.68 2.29 -3.42
CA VAL A 138 2.28 0.98 -3.12
C VAL A 138 2.24 0.08 -4.35
N SER A 139 3.24 -0.79 -4.48
CA SER A 139 3.37 -1.69 -5.60
C SER A 139 2.25 -2.75 -5.61
N LYS A 140 1.84 -3.17 -6.81
CA LYS A 140 0.92 -4.31 -6.98
C LYS A 140 1.47 -5.59 -6.33
N SER A 141 2.77 -5.81 -6.45
CA SER A 141 3.46 -6.94 -5.84
C SER A 141 3.33 -6.95 -4.32
N TYR A 142 3.39 -5.79 -3.67
CA TYR A 142 3.15 -5.65 -2.25
C TYR A 142 1.72 -6.11 -1.91
N LEU A 143 0.72 -5.57 -2.61
CA LEU A 143 -0.70 -5.89 -2.38
C LEU A 143 -0.99 -7.38 -2.57
N GLU A 144 -0.49 -7.98 -3.65
CA GLU A 144 -0.63 -9.41 -3.94
C GLU A 144 0.02 -10.29 -2.86
N LYS A 145 1.17 -9.87 -2.33
CA LYS A 145 1.87 -10.58 -1.27
C LYS A 145 1.10 -10.50 0.04
N LYS A 146 0.63 -9.31 0.41
CA LYS A 146 -0.15 -9.10 1.65
C LYS A 146 -1.48 -9.83 1.60
N TYR A 147 -2.16 -9.82 0.47
CA TYR A 147 -3.40 -10.58 0.27
C TYR A 147 -3.18 -12.08 0.50
N ARG A 148 -2.16 -12.67 -0.13
CA ARG A 148 -1.79 -14.09 0.09
C ARG A 148 -1.49 -14.41 1.55
N GLN A 149 -0.74 -13.53 2.23
CA GLN A 149 -0.45 -13.71 3.65
C GLN A 149 -1.72 -13.68 4.51
N LEU A 150 -2.72 -12.85 4.18
CA LEU A 150 -4.03 -12.87 4.85
C LEU A 150 -4.79 -14.19 4.58
N GLU A 151 -4.76 -14.70 3.35
CA GLU A 151 -5.42 -15.98 3.02
C GLU A 151 -4.87 -17.15 3.83
N GLU A 152 -3.54 -17.17 4.02
CA GLU A 152 -2.82 -18.21 4.76
C GLU A 152 -3.02 -18.11 6.29
N MET A 153 -3.64 -17.03 6.81
CA MET A 153 -3.88 -16.88 8.24
C MET A 153 -4.98 -17.81 8.76
N GLU A 154 -4.62 -18.65 9.74
CA GLU A 154 -5.55 -19.56 10.41
C GLU A 154 -6.51 -18.84 11.38
N ASN A 155 -6.03 -17.79 12.07
CA ASN A 155 -6.85 -17.05 13.03
C ASN A 155 -7.81 -16.10 12.31
N ALA A 156 -9.05 -16.56 12.09
CA ALA A 156 -10.08 -15.80 11.37
C ALA A 156 -10.39 -14.43 12.00
N SER A 157 -10.41 -14.31 13.33
CA SER A 157 -10.70 -13.04 14.00
C SER A 157 -9.58 -12.03 13.79
N TYR A 158 -8.33 -12.47 13.89
CA TYR A 158 -7.19 -11.61 13.66
C TYR A 158 -7.03 -11.24 12.18
N ARG A 159 -7.29 -12.20 11.28
CA ARG A 159 -7.33 -11.97 9.83
C ARG A 159 -8.34 -10.89 9.46
N GLY A 160 -9.55 -10.94 10.01
CA GLY A 160 -10.57 -9.90 9.78
C GLY A 160 -10.07 -8.50 10.12
N GLN A 161 -9.50 -8.33 11.32
CA GLN A 161 -8.96 -7.04 11.75
C GLN A 161 -7.85 -6.50 10.83
N LEU A 162 -6.98 -7.37 10.32
CA LEU A 162 -5.91 -6.96 9.39
C LEU A 162 -6.44 -6.74 7.97
N PHE A 163 -7.52 -7.43 7.60
CA PHE A 163 -8.19 -7.24 6.33
C PHE A 163 -8.81 -5.85 6.23
N ASP A 164 -9.34 -5.30 7.33
CA ASP A 164 -9.86 -3.93 7.36
C ASP A 164 -8.80 -2.91 6.94
N HIS A 165 -7.59 -3.04 7.51
CA HIS A 165 -6.44 -2.23 7.11
C HIS A 165 -6.05 -2.43 5.66
N PHE A 166 -6.02 -3.68 5.20
CA PHE A 166 -5.69 -4.01 3.82
C PHE A 166 -6.66 -3.39 2.80
N ILE A 167 -7.97 -3.45 3.09
CA ILE A 167 -8.99 -2.78 2.28
C ILE A 167 -8.77 -1.26 2.30
N GLY A 168 -8.48 -0.68 3.46
CA GLY A 168 -8.08 0.74 3.55
C GLY A 168 -6.94 1.10 2.58
N ILE A 169 -5.88 0.27 2.53
CA ILE A 169 -4.75 0.47 1.61
C ILE A 169 -5.23 0.48 0.15
N LEU A 170 -6.10 -0.43 -0.27
CA LEU A 170 -6.60 -0.48 -1.65
C LEU A 170 -7.35 0.79 -2.07
N PHE A 171 -8.08 1.43 -1.14
CA PHE A 171 -8.82 2.66 -1.41
C PHE A 171 -7.90 3.89 -1.51
N ILE A 172 -6.91 4.02 -0.63
CA ILE A 172 -5.99 5.18 -0.63
C ILE A 172 -5.04 5.20 -1.83
N GLN A 173 -4.96 4.12 -2.62
CA GLN A 173 -4.23 4.13 -3.90
C GLN A 173 -4.91 4.98 -4.98
N ILE A 174 -6.13 5.49 -4.72
CA ILE A 174 -6.79 6.47 -5.56
C ILE A 174 -6.37 7.87 -5.10
N GLU A 175 -5.92 8.71 -6.02
CA GLU A 175 -5.50 10.09 -5.73
C GLU A 175 -6.58 10.84 -4.91
N GLY A 176 -6.17 11.58 -3.88
CA GLY A 176 -7.06 12.39 -3.04
C GLY A 176 -8.01 11.60 -2.13
N VAL A 177 -7.89 10.27 -2.08
CA VAL A 177 -8.66 9.42 -1.17
C VAL A 177 -7.88 9.18 0.12
N HIS A 178 -8.57 9.31 1.25
CA HIS A 178 -8.04 8.96 2.57
C HIS A 178 -8.93 7.90 3.21
N ALA A 179 -8.33 6.90 3.87
CA ALA A 179 -9.06 5.87 4.58
C ALA A 179 -8.68 5.86 6.06
N ILE A 180 -9.68 5.62 6.91
CA ILE A 180 -9.52 5.38 8.34
C ILE A 180 -10.08 4.00 8.59
N SER A 181 -9.18 3.05 8.86
CA SER A 181 -9.58 1.70 9.26
C SER A 181 -10.04 1.72 10.72
N ARG A 182 -10.99 0.85 11.07
CA ARG A 182 -11.48 0.66 12.43
C ARG A 182 -12.07 1.94 13.04
N TYR A 183 -12.95 2.61 12.29
CA TYR A 183 -13.51 3.91 12.64
C TYR A 183 -14.42 3.82 13.88
N PRO A 184 -14.06 4.48 15.00
CA PRO A 184 -14.69 4.22 16.30
C PRO A 184 -15.90 5.11 16.61
N HIS A 185 -16.28 6.04 15.72
CA HIS A 185 -17.26 7.09 16.05
C HIS A 185 -18.71 6.78 15.67
N ALA A 186 -19.03 5.56 15.22
CA ALA A 186 -20.42 5.15 15.06
C ALA A 186 -21.02 4.70 16.41
N LYS A 187 -22.19 5.23 16.78
CA LYS A 187 -22.83 4.90 18.07
C LYS A 187 -23.26 3.43 18.14
N ARG A 188 -23.48 2.79 16.99
CA ARG A 188 -23.89 1.39 16.86
C ARG A 188 -22.74 0.40 16.66
N GLY A 189 -21.50 0.82 16.92
CA GLY A 189 -20.32 -0.03 16.84
C GLY A 189 -19.29 0.54 15.88
N GLU A 190 -18.18 -0.16 15.77
CA GLU A 190 -17.08 0.19 14.87
C GLU A 190 -17.51 0.02 13.40
N ILE A 191 -17.04 0.90 12.52
CA ILE A 191 -17.10 0.70 11.07
C ILE A 191 -15.71 0.29 10.60
N ASP A 192 -15.63 -0.77 9.81
CA ASP A 192 -14.34 -1.37 9.46
C ASP A 192 -13.46 -0.42 8.64
N VAL A 193 -14.01 0.31 7.66
CA VAL A 193 -13.30 1.38 6.97
C VAL A 193 -14.22 2.56 6.67
N LEU A 194 -13.80 3.77 7.09
CA LEU A 194 -14.34 5.04 6.61
C LEU A 194 -13.40 5.58 5.52
N VAL A 195 -13.94 5.89 4.35
CA VAL A 195 -13.18 6.49 3.25
C VAL A 195 -13.64 7.92 3.04
N ASN A 196 -12.75 8.88 3.26
CA ASN A 196 -12.97 10.29 3.00
C ASN A 196 -12.62 10.64 1.55
N LEU A 197 -13.54 11.32 0.88
CA LEU A 197 -13.50 11.62 -0.55
C LEU A 197 -13.50 13.13 -0.82
N ALA A 198 -13.29 13.97 0.19
CA ALA A 198 -13.34 15.42 0.04
C ALA A 198 -12.33 15.98 -0.98
N GLU A 199 -11.20 15.31 -1.16
CA GLU A 199 -10.14 15.68 -2.11
C GLU A 199 -10.06 14.71 -3.30
N ALA A 200 -10.97 13.74 -3.38
CA ALA A 200 -10.98 12.72 -4.41
C ALA A 200 -11.41 13.30 -5.78
N PRO A 201 -11.10 12.60 -6.89
CA PRO A 201 -11.54 12.98 -8.22
C PRO A 201 -13.05 13.22 -8.31
N ASP A 202 -13.43 14.23 -9.11
CA ASP A 202 -14.81 14.67 -9.33
C ASP A 202 -15.79 13.53 -9.59
N TRP A 203 -15.38 12.54 -10.38
CA TRP A 203 -16.23 11.40 -10.73
C TRP A 203 -16.56 10.55 -9.49
N LEU A 204 -15.59 10.35 -8.59
CA LEU A 204 -15.73 9.51 -7.41
C LEU A 204 -16.55 10.22 -6.34
N PHE A 205 -16.24 11.50 -6.10
CA PHE A 205 -17.00 12.35 -5.17
C PHE A 205 -18.47 12.47 -5.58
N ARG A 206 -18.76 12.67 -6.87
CA ARG A 206 -20.15 12.78 -7.35
C ARG A 206 -20.93 11.49 -7.14
N THR A 207 -20.30 10.35 -7.30
CA THR A 207 -20.96 9.05 -7.13
C THR A 207 -21.13 8.68 -5.67
N LEU A 208 -20.08 8.76 -4.87
CA LEU A 208 -20.07 8.22 -3.50
C LEU A 208 -20.40 9.26 -2.42
N GLY A 209 -20.24 10.55 -2.71
CA GLY A 209 -20.46 11.63 -1.75
C GLY A 209 -19.18 12.12 -1.08
N HIS A 210 -19.28 12.78 0.09
CA HIS A 210 -18.09 13.27 0.82
C HIS A 210 -17.34 12.14 1.53
N ALA A 211 -18.02 11.05 1.84
CA ALA A 211 -17.41 9.83 2.33
C ALA A 211 -18.17 8.59 1.82
N THR A 212 -17.51 7.44 1.89
CA THR A 212 -18.14 6.13 1.78
C THR A 212 -17.71 5.25 2.96
N LEU A 213 -18.50 4.22 3.23
CA LEU A 213 -18.22 3.24 4.27
C LEU A 213 -17.97 1.88 3.65
N VAL A 214 -17.11 1.09 4.29
CA VAL A 214 -16.88 -0.30 3.94
C VAL A 214 -16.98 -1.15 5.19
N GLU A 215 -17.81 -2.19 5.14
CA GLU A 215 -17.85 -3.27 6.13
C GLU A 215 -17.28 -4.53 5.47
N ASN A 216 -16.39 -5.22 6.18
CA ASN A 216 -15.66 -6.36 5.66
C ASN A 216 -16.01 -7.64 6.43
N LYS A 217 -16.19 -8.73 5.69
CA LYS A 217 -16.56 -10.01 6.26
C LYS A 217 -15.71 -11.14 5.69
N TRP A 218 -14.74 -11.60 6.48
CA TRP A 218 -13.88 -12.74 6.14
C TRP A 218 -14.00 -13.91 7.12
N GLN A 219 -15.23 -14.42 7.26
CA GLN A 219 -15.56 -15.58 8.07
C GLN A 219 -15.89 -16.79 7.19
N LYS A 220 -15.95 -18.00 7.77
CA LYS A 220 -16.20 -19.25 7.02
C LYS A 220 -17.57 -19.30 6.31
N GLU A 221 -18.62 -18.82 6.97
CA GLU A 221 -19.98 -18.86 6.43
C GLU A 221 -20.29 -17.59 5.61
N PRO A 222 -21.08 -17.69 4.52
CA PRO A 222 -21.52 -16.51 3.77
C PRO A 222 -22.26 -15.51 4.66
N ALA A 223 -22.23 -14.23 4.28
CA ALA A 223 -22.91 -13.17 5.02
C ALA A 223 -24.44 -13.32 4.98
N GLU A 224 -25.09 -13.03 6.10
CA GLU A 224 -26.53 -13.15 6.34
C GLU A 224 -27.21 -11.78 6.33
N LEU A 225 -28.54 -11.76 6.13
CA LEU A 225 -29.32 -10.52 6.04
C LEU A 225 -29.19 -9.64 7.29
N SER A 226 -29.09 -10.24 8.47
CA SER A 226 -28.86 -9.50 9.70
C SER A 226 -27.54 -8.73 9.74
N ASP A 227 -26.53 -9.17 8.97
CA ASP A 227 -25.27 -8.44 8.84
C ASP A 227 -25.46 -7.16 8.03
N PHE A 228 -26.26 -7.25 6.97
CA PHE A 228 -26.63 -6.10 6.14
C PHE A 228 -27.49 -5.10 6.93
N ASP A 229 -28.53 -5.56 7.62
CA ASP A 229 -29.39 -4.69 8.44
C ASP A 229 -28.58 -3.92 9.51
N SER A 230 -27.59 -4.59 10.09
CA SER A 230 -26.64 -4.00 11.03
C SER A 230 -25.78 -2.93 10.37
N PHE A 231 -25.25 -3.20 9.18
CA PHE A 231 -24.43 -2.24 8.43
C PHE A 231 -25.25 -1.05 7.93
N GLU A 232 -26.44 -1.28 7.36
CA GLU A 232 -27.37 -0.24 6.91
C GLU A 232 -27.70 0.74 8.04
N SER A 233 -27.91 0.23 9.24
CA SER A 233 -28.10 1.06 10.43
C SER A 233 -26.91 1.99 10.71
N LYS A 234 -25.67 1.55 10.49
CA LYS A 234 -24.45 2.38 10.64
C LYS A 234 -24.35 3.41 9.51
N VAL A 235 -24.64 3.00 8.28
CA VAL A 235 -24.61 3.86 7.09
C VAL A 235 -25.58 5.04 7.23
N ASN A 236 -26.82 4.76 7.60
CA ASN A 236 -27.85 5.78 7.83
C ASN A 236 -27.51 6.76 8.97
N GLU A 237 -26.71 6.34 9.95
CA GLU A 237 -26.24 7.21 11.04
C GLU A 237 -25.17 8.20 10.53
N ILE A 238 -24.20 7.69 9.77
CA ILE A 238 -23.04 8.45 9.30
C ILE A 238 -23.39 9.36 8.11
N ASP A 239 -24.30 8.93 7.24
CA ASP A 239 -24.73 9.70 6.06
C ASP A 239 -25.10 11.14 6.41
N ARG A 240 -25.87 11.35 7.47
CA ARG A 240 -26.27 12.70 7.91
C ARG A 240 -25.11 13.64 8.20
N MET A 241 -23.95 13.11 8.56
CA MET A 241 -22.74 13.88 8.88
C MET A 241 -21.78 13.97 7.70
N HIS A 242 -21.72 12.93 6.86
CA HIS A 242 -20.70 12.78 5.83
C HIS A 242 -21.25 12.68 4.39
N GLY A 243 -22.56 12.86 4.18
CA GLY A 243 -23.22 12.84 2.87
C GLY A 243 -22.84 11.62 2.05
N VAL A 244 -23.14 10.42 2.57
CA VAL A 244 -22.80 9.13 1.99
C VAL A 244 -23.87 8.78 0.96
N LYS A 245 -23.49 8.55 -0.30
CA LYS A 245 -24.45 8.15 -1.35
C LYS A 245 -24.45 6.65 -1.59
N GLN A 246 -23.28 6.04 -1.44
CA GLN A 246 -23.10 4.59 -1.56
C GLN A 246 -22.18 4.11 -0.44
N ALA A 247 -22.37 2.86 -0.03
CA ALA A 247 -21.52 2.15 0.91
C ALA A 247 -21.27 0.73 0.40
N PHE A 248 -20.22 0.08 0.88
CA PHE A 248 -19.78 -1.22 0.38
C PHE A 248 -19.79 -2.27 1.48
N PHE A 249 -20.31 -3.46 1.17
CA PHE A 249 -20.26 -4.62 2.06
C PHE A 249 -19.45 -5.72 1.38
N ILE A 250 -18.26 -6.02 1.88
CA ILE A 250 -17.36 -7.02 1.30
C ILE A 250 -17.55 -8.35 2.02
N SER A 251 -17.84 -9.42 1.28
CA SER A 251 -17.89 -10.77 1.81
C SER A 251 -17.01 -11.73 1.03
N MET A 252 -15.94 -12.21 1.68
CA MET A 252 -14.93 -13.09 1.05
C MET A 252 -15.44 -14.51 0.76
N ASN A 253 -16.58 -14.89 1.36
CA ASN A 253 -17.27 -16.16 1.12
C ASN A 253 -18.69 -15.94 0.59
N GLY A 254 -18.97 -14.75 0.04
CA GLY A 254 -20.21 -14.42 -0.62
C GLY A 254 -21.41 -14.29 0.32
N PHE A 255 -22.60 -14.54 -0.23
CA PHE A 255 -23.87 -14.08 0.29
C PHE A 255 -24.87 -15.24 0.32
N LYS A 256 -25.61 -15.43 1.43
CA LYS A 256 -26.57 -16.56 1.54
C LYS A 256 -27.80 -16.42 0.62
N SER A 257 -28.18 -15.19 0.27
CA SER A 257 -29.34 -14.87 -0.58
C SER A 257 -28.98 -13.73 -1.53
N SER A 258 -29.71 -13.58 -2.64
CA SER A 258 -29.61 -12.39 -3.50
C SER A 258 -30.06 -11.17 -2.70
N TYR A 259 -29.13 -10.28 -2.38
CA TYR A 259 -29.40 -9.05 -1.64
C TYR A 259 -29.98 -7.93 -2.51
N ASP A 260 -30.07 -8.17 -3.83
CA ASP A 260 -30.57 -7.20 -4.82
C ASP A 260 -31.96 -6.63 -4.47
N ASP A 261 -32.79 -7.40 -3.75
CA ASP A 261 -34.15 -7.00 -3.36
C ASP A 261 -34.22 -6.08 -2.11
N VAL A 262 -33.12 -5.85 -1.38
CA VAL A 262 -33.12 -5.14 -0.08
C VAL A 262 -32.68 -3.66 -0.23
N LEU A 263 -32.21 -3.24 -1.39
CA LEU A 263 -31.25 -2.13 -1.52
C LEU A 263 -31.72 -0.88 -2.25
N ASP A 264 -32.96 -0.84 -2.76
CA ASP A 264 -33.54 0.36 -3.37
C ASP A 264 -34.57 0.99 -2.44
N ASN A 265 -34.09 1.92 -1.61
CA ASN A 265 -34.95 2.86 -0.89
C ASN A 265 -34.55 4.27 -1.34
N ASP A 266 -35.48 4.98 -2.00
CA ASP A 266 -35.19 6.24 -2.74
C ASP A 266 -34.51 7.34 -1.89
N ASP A 267 -34.63 7.27 -0.55
CA ASP A 267 -34.12 8.26 0.40
C ASP A 267 -32.88 7.81 1.20
N ALA A 268 -32.34 6.61 0.96
CA ALA A 268 -31.21 6.06 1.74
C ALA A 268 -29.95 5.82 0.88
N PRO A 269 -28.74 5.82 1.46
CA PRO A 269 -27.53 5.45 0.73
C PRO A 269 -27.59 4.01 0.22
N ARG A 270 -27.21 3.78 -1.04
CA ARG A 270 -27.21 2.45 -1.64
C ARG A 270 -26.05 1.62 -1.09
N ILE A 271 -26.32 0.41 -0.60
CA ILE A 271 -25.27 -0.53 -0.20
C ILE A 271 -24.97 -1.47 -1.37
N ILE A 272 -23.70 -1.62 -1.73
CA ILE A 272 -23.25 -2.48 -2.82
C ILE A 272 -22.45 -3.64 -2.21
N GLY A 273 -22.83 -4.87 -2.54
CA GLY A 273 -22.14 -6.07 -2.09
C GLY A 273 -20.95 -6.39 -3.00
N PHE A 274 -19.75 -6.52 -2.42
CA PHE A 274 -18.57 -7.05 -3.11
C PHE A 274 -18.25 -8.45 -2.60
N THR A 275 -17.80 -9.29 -3.51
CA THR A 275 -17.33 -10.63 -3.22
C THR A 275 -15.81 -10.69 -3.29
N ARG A 276 -15.26 -11.90 -3.12
CA ARG A 276 -13.86 -12.18 -3.34
C ARG A 276 -13.37 -11.75 -4.74
N GLU A 277 -14.20 -11.90 -5.77
CA GLU A 277 -13.82 -11.59 -7.15
C GLU A 277 -13.49 -10.10 -7.31
N GLU A 278 -14.32 -9.22 -6.75
CA GLU A 278 -14.05 -7.78 -6.72
C GLU A 278 -12.76 -7.47 -5.96
N VAL A 279 -12.51 -8.08 -4.80
CA VAL A 279 -11.29 -7.84 -4.03
C VAL A 279 -10.05 -8.28 -4.79
N GLU A 280 -10.07 -9.46 -5.42
CA GLU A 280 -8.96 -9.95 -6.24
C GLU A 280 -8.69 -9.04 -7.44
N GLU A 281 -9.74 -8.48 -8.05
CA GLU A 281 -9.60 -7.47 -9.09
C GLU A 281 -8.93 -6.19 -8.58
N MET A 282 -9.34 -5.67 -7.41
CA MET A 282 -8.71 -4.49 -6.80
C MET A 282 -7.21 -4.74 -6.55
N VAL A 283 -6.85 -5.93 -6.04
CA VAL A 283 -5.45 -6.32 -5.80
C VAL A 283 -4.67 -6.36 -7.11
N SER A 284 -5.22 -6.98 -8.15
CA SER A 284 -4.56 -7.09 -9.47
C SER A 284 -4.38 -5.72 -10.15
N ASN A 285 -5.32 -4.80 -9.94
CA ASN A 285 -5.28 -3.45 -10.47
C ASN A 285 -4.43 -2.51 -9.61
N GLY A 286 -4.14 -2.89 -8.36
CA GLY A 286 -3.39 -2.10 -7.40
C GLY A 286 -4.21 -1.00 -6.74
N SER A 287 -5.53 -0.99 -6.92
CA SER A 287 -6.43 0.00 -6.32
C SER A 287 -7.90 -0.44 -6.42
N ALA A 288 -8.76 0.18 -5.61
CA ALA A 288 -10.21 -0.01 -5.69
C ALA A 288 -10.87 0.60 -6.95
N GLU A 289 -10.13 1.42 -7.71
CA GLU A 289 -10.71 2.29 -8.76
C GLU A 289 -11.50 1.53 -9.83
N SER A 290 -10.92 0.45 -10.35
CA SER A 290 -11.50 -0.35 -11.43
C SER A 290 -12.89 -0.89 -11.09
N VAL A 291 -13.00 -1.53 -9.92
CA VAL A 291 -14.26 -2.07 -9.39
C VAL A 291 -15.24 -0.94 -9.11
N LEU A 292 -14.80 0.14 -8.46
CA LEU A 292 -15.67 1.28 -8.19
C LEU A 292 -16.26 1.85 -9.48
N ARG A 293 -15.48 2.03 -10.54
CA ARG A 293 -15.97 2.53 -11.83
C ARG A 293 -17.00 1.61 -12.48
N ARG A 294 -16.85 0.29 -12.34
CA ARG A 294 -17.81 -0.67 -12.90
C ARG A 294 -19.17 -0.60 -12.18
N GLU A 295 -19.14 -0.58 -10.85
CA GLU A 295 -20.35 -0.73 -10.02
C GLU A 295 -21.07 0.61 -9.77
N SER A 296 -20.34 1.72 -9.87
CA SER A 296 -20.83 3.08 -9.64
C SER A 296 -21.56 3.70 -10.83
N PHE A 297 -21.40 3.15 -12.03
CA PHE A 297 -21.98 3.66 -13.28
C PHE A 297 -22.68 2.56 -14.08
N PRO A 298 -23.82 2.03 -13.59
CA PRO A 298 -24.69 1.18 -14.40
C PRO A 298 -25.39 1.94 -15.53
#